data_AF-A0A7S2TGY0-F1
#
_entry.id   AF-A0A7S2TGY0-F1
#
_cell.length_a   1.000
_cell.length_b   1.000
_cell.length_c   1.000
_cell.angle_alpha   90.00
_cell.angle_beta   90.00
_cell.angle_gamma   90.00
#
_symmetry.space_group_name_H-M   'P 1'
#
loop_
_entity.id
_entity.type
_entity.pdbx_description
1 polymer ?
#
loop_
_entity_poly.entity_id
_entity_poly.type
_entity_poly.pdbx_seq_one_letter_code
_entity_poly.pdbx_strand_id
1 'polypeptide(L)'
;TTLMSLALVAGALLAQAGVAQPPVSVEFHFESLCKQCQIHVAAIQDIIIHGGAELSEEEAGISQYLNLSIDYYGSIGPDETCESAANGTEHGPDMCVTDRYHLCARELAPSANVWVRFVHCMWMNIDVLKCGGNGHCPTRSEFDRALSVVFPMCARLTGIEDMQAVDECARGDRGHALQAASYARTAARAHYGFAPVFVQGQHVDKADAIWRKTPDQLRWGKMVLAAACKSLGETAKSVRACDDSLINASA
;
A
#
# COMPACT_ATOMS: atom_id res chain seq x y z
N THR A 1 -53.22 14.45 56.78
CA THR A 1 -52.77 13.29 55.98
C THR A 1 -52.23 13.84 54.68
N THR A 2 -50.91 13.99 54.59
CA THR A 2 -50.26 14.78 53.53
C THR A 2 -49.40 13.82 52.70
N LEU A 3 -49.77 13.63 51.43
CA LEU A 3 -49.06 12.79 50.47
C LEU A 3 -48.09 13.67 49.67
N MET A 4 -46.78 13.47 49.87
CA MET A 4 -45.73 13.99 48.98
C MET A 4 -45.47 12.97 47.88
N SER A 5 -45.79 13.34 46.65
CA SER A 5 -45.40 12.61 45.44
C SER A 5 -43.95 12.96 45.07
N LEU A 6 -43.06 11.98 45.15
CA LEU A 6 -41.70 12.05 44.64
C LEU A 6 -41.73 11.63 43.16
N ALA A 7 -41.57 12.59 42.24
CA ALA A 7 -41.36 12.30 40.83
C ALA A 7 -39.88 11.96 40.60
N LEU A 8 -39.58 10.67 40.35
CA LEU A 8 -38.27 10.26 39.83
C LEU A 8 -38.18 10.66 38.36
N VAL A 9 -37.36 11.66 38.06
CA VAL A 9 -36.91 11.96 36.70
C VAL A 9 -35.77 10.99 36.38
N ALA A 10 -36.09 9.87 35.74
CA ALA A 10 -35.10 8.97 35.15
C ALA A 10 -34.53 9.64 33.89
N GLY A 11 -33.43 10.38 34.06
CA GLY A 11 -32.66 10.93 32.95
C GLY A 11 -32.04 9.79 32.15
N ALA A 12 -32.56 9.55 30.94
CA ALA A 12 -31.94 8.67 29.97
C ALA A 12 -30.64 9.32 29.47
N LEU A 13 -29.51 8.95 30.07
CA LEU A 13 -28.18 9.13 29.50
C LEU A 13 -28.08 8.24 28.26
N LEU A 14 -28.51 8.77 27.11
CA LEU A 14 -28.16 8.22 25.81
C LEU A 14 -26.65 8.38 25.66
N ALA A 15 -25.90 7.33 25.99
CA ALA A 15 -24.52 7.21 25.59
C ALA A 15 -24.49 7.28 24.06
N GLN A 16 -24.10 8.43 23.52
CA GLN A 16 -23.72 8.54 22.13
C GLN A 16 -22.45 7.70 21.98
N ALA A 17 -22.63 6.41 21.68
CA ALA A 17 -21.56 5.60 21.16
C ALA A 17 -21.11 6.28 19.87
N GLY A 18 -20.02 7.05 19.95
CA GLY A 18 -19.44 7.71 18.80
C GLY A 18 -19.19 6.66 17.75
N VAL A 19 -19.86 6.78 16.60
CA VAL A 19 -19.62 5.91 15.45
C VAL A 19 -18.17 6.13 15.06
N ALA A 20 -17.32 5.13 15.27
CA ALA A 20 -15.93 5.19 14.85
C ALA A 20 -15.89 5.49 13.35
N GLN A 21 -15.18 6.56 12.98
CA GLN A 21 -15.07 6.97 11.58
C GLN A 21 -14.40 5.84 10.77
N PRO A 22 -14.93 5.50 9.58
CA PRO A 22 -14.30 4.48 8.75
C PRO A 22 -12.88 4.91 8.33
N PRO A 23 -11.93 3.96 8.19
CA PRO A 23 -10.59 4.27 7.71
C PRO A 23 -10.61 4.95 6.33
N VAL A 24 -9.61 5.80 6.08
CA VAL A 24 -9.41 6.49 4.81
C VAL A 24 -8.80 5.53 3.80
N SER A 25 -9.52 5.26 2.70
CA SER A 25 -8.98 4.47 1.58
C SER A 25 -7.84 5.24 0.90
N VAL A 26 -6.69 4.60 0.75
CA VAL A 26 -5.58 5.10 -0.07
C VAL A 26 -5.14 3.99 -1.03
N GLU A 27 -5.27 4.26 -2.32
CA GLU A 27 -5.02 3.31 -3.41
C GLU A 27 -3.80 3.76 -4.22
N PHE A 28 -2.80 2.90 -4.35
CA PHE A 28 -1.58 3.12 -5.11
C PHE A 28 -1.51 2.16 -6.29
N HIS A 29 -1.28 2.65 -7.50
CA HIS A 29 -1.25 1.82 -8.71
C HIS A 29 0.16 1.80 -9.30
N PHE A 30 0.89 0.69 -9.20
CA PHE A 30 2.33 0.59 -9.56
C PHE A 30 2.67 -0.62 -10.43
N GLU A 31 3.95 -0.82 -10.72
CA GLU A 31 4.50 -2.07 -11.27
C GLU A 31 5.57 -2.59 -10.30
N SER A 32 5.47 -3.86 -9.87
CA SER A 32 6.31 -4.41 -8.80
C SER A 32 7.81 -4.43 -9.09
N LEU A 33 8.20 -4.47 -10.36
CA LEU A 33 9.61 -4.43 -10.80
C LEU A 33 10.00 -3.11 -11.47
N CYS A 34 9.21 -2.05 -11.25
CA CYS A 34 9.57 -0.72 -11.69
C CYS A 34 10.53 -0.05 -10.68
N LYS A 35 11.76 0.25 -11.13
CA LYS A 35 12.76 0.94 -10.29
C LYS A 35 12.32 2.35 -9.92
N GLN A 36 11.57 3.02 -10.79
CA GLN A 36 10.95 4.31 -10.48
C GLN A 36 9.94 4.20 -9.32
N CYS A 37 9.13 3.12 -9.29
CA CYS A 37 8.15 2.89 -8.22
C CYS A 37 8.79 2.60 -6.85
N GLN A 38 10.05 2.17 -6.81
CA GLN A 38 10.80 1.95 -5.58
C GLN A 38 10.76 3.18 -4.64
N ILE A 39 10.86 4.39 -5.20
CA ILE A 39 10.83 5.64 -4.44
C ILE A 39 9.44 5.91 -3.84
N HIS A 40 8.36 5.58 -4.55
CA HIS A 40 7.00 5.72 -4.00
C HIS A 40 6.78 4.79 -2.81
N VAL A 41 7.29 3.57 -2.88
CA VAL A 41 7.11 2.59 -1.81
C VAL A 41 7.93 2.96 -0.58
N ALA A 42 9.10 3.57 -0.78
CA ALA A 42 9.83 4.22 0.31
C ALA A 42 9.02 5.37 0.93
N ALA A 43 8.43 6.26 0.14
CA ALA A 43 7.54 7.31 0.66
C ALA A 43 6.32 6.76 1.40
N ILE A 44 5.71 5.67 0.93
CA ILE A 44 4.59 5.03 1.64
C ILE A 44 5.04 4.60 3.03
N GLN A 45 6.20 3.94 3.13
CA GLN A 45 6.71 3.46 4.40
C GLN A 45 7.10 4.61 5.33
N ASP A 46 7.93 5.53 4.85
CA ASP A 46 8.63 6.49 5.71
C ASP A 46 7.77 7.73 6.02
N ILE A 47 6.95 8.16 5.05
CA ILE A 47 6.20 9.42 5.14
C ILE A 47 4.73 9.14 5.40
N ILE A 48 4.11 8.24 4.64
CA ILE A 48 2.66 8.03 4.76
C ILE A 48 2.35 7.20 6.00
N ILE A 49 2.99 6.05 6.19
CA ILE A 49 2.70 5.17 7.35
C ILE A 49 3.23 5.78 8.64
N HIS A 50 4.48 6.25 8.63
CA HIS A 50 5.19 6.75 9.83
C HIS A 50 5.08 8.26 10.04
N GLY A 51 4.43 9.00 9.14
CA GLY A 51 4.28 10.46 9.28
C GLY A 51 5.61 11.23 9.28
N GLY A 52 6.70 10.63 8.77
CA GLY A 52 8.05 11.18 8.88
C GLY A 52 8.66 11.11 10.29
N ALA A 53 8.04 10.41 11.24
CA ALA A 53 8.56 10.19 12.59
C ALA A 53 8.96 8.71 12.76
N GLU A 54 10.26 8.44 12.77
CA GLU A 54 10.81 7.07 12.86
C GLU A 54 10.87 6.50 14.29
N LEU A 55 10.28 7.17 15.28
CA LEU A 55 10.75 7.05 16.67
C LEU A 55 10.00 6.04 17.56
N SER A 56 8.73 5.67 17.29
CA SER A 56 8.04 4.57 18.00
C SER A 56 6.72 4.10 17.37
N GLU A 57 6.26 2.88 17.71
CA GLU A 57 4.92 2.35 17.33
C GLU A 57 3.75 3.15 17.96
N GLU A 58 3.95 3.73 19.14
CA GLU A 58 2.97 4.61 19.80
C GLU A 58 2.86 5.98 19.11
N GLU A 59 3.93 6.43 18.44
CA GLU A 59 3.94 7.60 17.57
C GLU A 59 3.61 7.28 16.11
N ALA A 60 3.36 6.00 15.75
CA ALA A 60 3.38 5.50 14.38
C ALA A 60 2.22 6.03 13.53
N GLY A 61 2.43 7.27 13.10
CA GLY A 61 1.78 7.98 12.02
C GLY A 61 0.26 7.84 11.94
N ILE A 62 -0.22 7.63 10.73
CA ILE A 62 -1.64 7.65 10.37
C ILE A 62 -2.16 6.24 10.05
N SER A 63 -1.30 5.22 10.09
CA SER A 63 -1.56 3.87 9.55
C SER A 63 -2.85 3.21 10.04
N GLN A 64 -3.18 3.32 11.33
CA GLN A 64 -4.43 2.79 11.92
C GLN A 64 -5.70 3.46 11.38
N TYR A 65 -5.57 4.65 10.78
CA TYR A 65 -6.65 5.39 10.16
C TYR A 65 -6.74 5.17 8.65
N LEU A 66 -5.84 4.35 8.06
CA LEU A 66 -5.77 4.12 6.63
C LEU A 66 -6.21 2.70 6.28
N ASN A 67 -6.91 2.59 5.17
CA ASN A 67 -7.08 1.34 4.43
C ASN A 67 -6.22 1.43 3.17
N LEU A 68 -5.00 0.89 3.23
CA LEU A 68 -4.03 0.96 2.15
C LEU A 68 -4.21 -0.17 1.15
N SER A 69 -4.07 0.13 -0.13
CA SER A 69 -3.93 -0.89 -1.18
C SER A 69 -2.85 -0.49 -2.18
N ILE A 70 -1.99 -1.45 -2.52
CA ILE A 70 -1.10 -1.35 -3.69
C ILE A 70 -1.63 -2.34 -4.72
N ASP A 71 -1.97 -1.82 -5.89
CA ASP A 71 -2.43 -2.56 -7.04
C ASP A 71 -1.47 -2.40 -8.21
N TYR A 72 -1.45 -3.38 -9.10
CA TYR A 72 -0.41 -3.54 -10.10
C TYR A 72 -0.95 -3.32 -11.51
N TYR A 73 -0.13 -2.74 -12.38
CA TYR A 73 -0.42 -2.70 -13.82
C TYR A 73 -0.07 -4.03 -14.48
N GLY A 74 -0.90 -4.41 -15.45
CA GLY A 74 -0.69 -5.56 -16.29
C GLY A 74 -1.95 -5.87 -17.09
N SER A 75 -1.87 -6.92 -17.90
CA SER A 75 -2.98 -7.41 -18.70
C SER A 75 -3.00 -8.93 -18.67
N ILE A 76 -4.18 -9.50 -18.53
CA ILE A 76 -4.42 -10.94 -18.64
C ILE A 76 -5.55 -11.09 -19.66
N GLY A 77 -5.22 -11.62 -20.84
CA GLY A 77 -6.21 -11.95 -21.86
C GLY A 77 -7.09 -13.14 -21.41
N PRO A 78 -8.24 -13.38 -22.06
CA PRO A 78 -9.16 -14.48 -21.68
C PRO A 78 -8.51 -15.87 -21.66
N ASP A 79 -7.54 -16.09 -22.55
CA ASP A 79 -6.85 -17.38 -22.76
C ASP A 79 -5.33 -17.28 -22.51
N GLU A 80 -4.89 -16.24 -21.78
CA GLU A 80 -3.47 -15.95 -21.59
C GLU A 80 -3.11 -15.84 -20.11
N THR A 81 -1.91 -16.28 -19.73
CA THR A 81 -1.36 -16.00 -18.39
C THR A 81 -0.71 -14.63 -18.35
N CYS A 82 -0.57 -14.04 -17.16
CA CYS A 82 0.19 -12.81 -17.01
C CYS A 82 1.62 -12.97 -17.58
N GLU A 83 2.27 -14.09 -17.30
CA GLU A 83 3.64 -14.37 -17.73
C GLU A 83 3.79 -14.37 -19.25
N SER A 84 2.82 -14.93 -19.98
CA SER A 84 2.80 -14.89 -21.44
C SER A 84 2.60 -13.46 -21.93
N ALA A 85 1.63 -12.75 -21.36
CA ALA A 85 1.30 -11.37 -21.76
C ALA A 85 2.44 -10.39 -21.49
N ALA A 86 3.23 -10.64 -20.45
CA ALA A 86 4.35 -9.81 -20.06
C ALA A 86 5.62 -10.08 -20.88
N ASN A 87 5.64 -11.08 -21.77
CA ASN A 87 6.79 -11.37 -22.61
C ASN A 87 7.08 -10.20 -23.56
N GLY A 88 8.31 -9.69 -23.54
CA GLY A 88 8.71 -8.51 -24.32
C GLY A 88 8.32 -7.16 -23.70
N THR A 89 7.70 -7.14 -22.52
CA THR A 89 7.51 -5.90 -21.74
C THR A 89 8.79 -5.54 -20.98
N GLU A 90 8.87 -4.30 -20.47
CA GLU A 90 10.04 -3.81 -19.73
C GLU A 90 10.40 -4.69 -18.51
N HIS A 91 9.40 -5.24 -17.84
CA HIS A 91 9.58 -5.96 -16.58
C HIS A 91 9.32 -7.46 -16.67
N GLY A 92 8.91 -7.94 -17.86
CA GLY A 92 8.85 -9.35 -18.20
C GLY A 92 7.91 -10.20 -17.31
N PRO A 93 7.95 -11.52 -17.49
CA PRO A 93 7.16 -12.47 -16.70
C PRO A 93 7.42 -12.41 -15.19
N ASP A 94 8.59 -11.92 -14.78
CA ASP A 94 9.01 -11.86 -13.38
C ASP A 94 8.18 -10.87 -12.56
N MET A 95 7.65 -9.81 -13.19
CA MET A 95 6.74 -8.87 -12.53
C MET A 95 5.46 -9.57 -12.10
N CYS A 96 4.94 -10.49 -12.92
CA CYS A 96 3.71 -11.21 -12.65
C CYS A 96 3.81 -12.03 -11.37
N VAL A 97 4.97 -12.66 -11.15
CA VAL A 97 5.19 -13.45 -9.95
C VAL A 97 5.37 -12.53 -8.75
N THR A 98 6.15 -11.47 -8.90
CA THR A 98 6.39 -10.50 -7.81
C THR A 98 5.08 -9.83 -7.34
N ASP A 99 4.20 -9.44 -8.27
CA ASP A 99 2.86 -8.91 -7.97
C ASP A 99 2.06 -9.88 -7.08
N ARG A 100 2.08 -11.18 -7.39
CA ARG A 100 1.35 -12.20 -6.62
C ARG A 100 1.90 -12.35 -5.21
N TYR A 101 3.22 -12.31 -5.00
CA TYR A 101 3.78 -12.33 -3.65
C TYR A 101 3.35 -11.09 -2.85
N HIS A 102 3.37 -9.91 -3.45
CA HIS A 102 2.90 -8.69 -2.78
C HIS A 102 1.42 -8.77 -2.41
N LEU A 103 0.57 -9.24 -3.32
CA LEU A 103 -0.88 -9.36 -3.10
C LEU A 103 -1.23 -10.45 -2.08
N CYS A 104 -0.55 -11.59 -2.11
CA CYS A 104 -0.73 -12.66 -1.13
C CYS A 104 -0.22 -12.27 0.26
N ALA A 105 0.89 -11.53 0.35
CA ALA A 105 1.34 -10.97 1.63
C ALA A 105 0.30 -9.99 2.20
N ARG A 106 -0.32 -9.14 1.35
CA ARG A 106 -1.42 -8.26 1.79
C ARG A 106 -2.61 -9.03 2.34
N GLU A 107 -3.00 -10.11 1.68
CA GLU A 107 -4.14 -10.95 2.09
C GLU A 107 -3.91 -11.67 3.42
N LEU A 108 -2.67 -12.13 3.67
CA LEU A 108 -2.35 -13.05 4.77
C LEU A 108 -1.67 -12.37 5.97
N ALA A 109 -1.17 -11.14 5.82
CA ALA A 109 -0.52 -10.44 6.91
C ALA A 109 -1.50 -10.02 8.03
N PRO A 110 -1.05 -10.00 9.30
CA PRO A 110 -1.90 -9.61 10.42
C PRO A 110 -2.25 -8.12 10.45
N SER A 111 -1.52 -7.27 9.71
CA SER A 111 -1.79 -5.83 9.63
C SER A 111 -1.24 -5.19 8.36
N ALA A 112 -1.72 -3.96 8.08
CA ALA A 112 -1.22 -3.15 6.97
C ALA A 112 0.28 -2.85 7.08
N ASN A 113 0.76 -2.57 8.30
CA ASN A 113 2.17 -2.27 8.54
C ASN A 113 3.06 -3.47 8.16
N VAL A 114 2.64 -4.70 8.46
CA VAL A 114 3.43 -5.90 8.16
C VAL A 114 3.57 -6.12 6.65
N TRP A 115 2.47 -6.12 5.89
CA TRP A 115 2.58 -6.38 4.45
C TRP A 115 3.19 -5.20 3.70
N VAL A 116 2.95 -3.95 4.09
CA VAL A 116 3.60 -2.81 3.42
C VAL A 116 5.10 -2.83 3.66
N ARG A 117 5.56 -3.15 4.87
CA ARG A 117 6.99 -3.35 5.14
C ARG A 117 7.56 -4.50 4.31
N PHE A 118 6.84 -5.61 4.19
CA PHE A 118 7.25 -6.75 3.34
C PHE A 118 7.47 -6.31 1.90
N VAL A 119 6.47 -5.61 1.36
CA VAL A 119 6.46 -5.07 0.01
C VAL A 119 7.60 -4.05 -0.19
N HIS A 120 7.81 -3.14 0.77
CA HIS A 120 8.94 -2.22 0.79
C HIS A 120 10.28 -2.97 0.75
N CYS A 121 10.45 -4.00 1.59
CA CYS A 121 11.67 -4.80 1.61
C CYS A 121 11.93 -5.46 0.25
N MET A 122 10.90 -6.02 -0.39
CA MET A 122 11.04 -6.61 -1.72
C MET A 122 11.47 -5.56 -2.76
N TRP A 123 10.89 -4.36 -2.72
CA TRP A 123 11.31 -3.24 -3.59
C TRP A 123 12.72 -2.73 -3.31
N MET A 124 13.19 -2.74 -2.05
CA MET A 124 14.59 -2.43 -1.70
C MET A 124 15.58 -3.47 -2.23
N ASN A 125 15.10 -4.65 -2.60
CA ASN A 125 15.90 -5.73 -3.19
C ASN A 125 15.57 -5.95 -4.67
N ILE A 126 14.95 -4.96 -5.32
CA ILE A 126 14.55 -5.03 -6.73
C ILE A 126 15.71 -5.32 -7.67
N ASP A 127 16.92 -4.81 -7.39
CA ASP A 127 18.10 -5.11 -8.22
C ASP A 127 18.47 -6.59 -8.16
N VAL A 128 18.28 -7.26 -7.01
CA VAL A 128 18.47 -8.71 -6.90
C VAL A 128 17.39 -9.45 -7.69
N LEU A 129 16.12 -9.04 -7.54
CA LEU A 129 14.97 -9.61 -8.27
C LEU A 129 15.06 -9.39 -9.79
N LYS A 130 15.81 -8.38 -10.24
CA LYS A 130 16.08 -8.08 -11.65
C LYS A 130 17.44 -8.61 -12.12
N CYS A 131 18.10 -9.45 -11.30
CA CYS A 131 19.41 -10.03 -11.60
C CYS A 131 20.48 -9.00 -12.00
N GLY A 132 20.45 -7.82 -11.38
CA GLY A 132 21.35 -6.69 -11.66
C GLY A 132 21.00 -5.89 -12.93
N GLY A 133 19.94 -6.25 -13.65
CA GLY A 133 19.48 -5.60 -14.87
C GLY A 133 18.52 -4.42 -14.63
N ASN A 134 18.16 -3.74 -15.72
CA ASN A 134 17.10 -2.73 -15.73
C ASN A 134 15.73 -3.30 -16.15
N GLY A 135 15.70 -4.50 -16.73
CA GLY A 135 14.48 -5.25 -17.05
C GLY A 135 14.30 -6.46 -16.14
N HIS A 136 13.92 -7.61 -16.67
CA HIS A 136 13.78 -8.86 -15.92
C HIS A 136 15.05 -9.72 -15.92
N CYS A 137 15.06 -10.82 -15.17
CA CYS A 137 16.18 -11.77 -15.19
C CYS A 137 16.30 -12.46 -16.57
N PRO A 138 17.51 -12.85 -17.02
CA PRO A 138 17.69 -13.48 -18.33
C PRO A 138 16.91 -14.79 -18.48
N THR A 139 16.78 -15.54 -17.39
CA THR A 139 16.01 -16.80 -17.34
C THR A 139 15.11 -16.87 -16.12
N ARG A 140 14.03 -17.66 -16.24
CA ARG A 140 13.12 -17.94 -15.12
C ARG A 140 13.83 -18.57 -13.93
N SER A 141 14.79 -19.46 -14.17
CA SER A 141 15.56 -20.11 -13.10
C SER A 141 16.43 -19.13 -12.31
N GLU A 142 16.95 -18.07 -12.95
CA GLU A 142 17.72 -17.03 -12.26
C GLU A 142 16.81 -16.17 -11.40
N PHE A 143 15.63 -15.81 -11.91
CA PHE A 143 14.62 -15.13 -11.10
C PHE A 143 14.19 -15.98 -9.90
N ASP A 144 13.88 -17.26 -10.11
CA ASP A 144 13.47 -18.16 -9.01
C ASP A 144 14.57 -18.27 -7.94
N ARG A 145 15.85 -18.27 -8.35
CA ARG A 145 16.99 -18.21 -7.42
C ARG A 145 17.01 -16.87 -6.66
N ALA A 146 16.88 -15.74 -7.32
CA ALA A 146 16.83 -14.42 -6.68
C ALA A 146 15.67 -14.32 -5.68
N LEU A 147 14.47 -14.73 -6.11
CA LEU A 147 13.26 -14.74 -5.28
C LEU A 147 13.42 -15.66 -4.07
N SER A 148 14.03 -16.83 -4.21
CA SER A 148 14.31 -17.76 -3.10
C SER A 148 15.21 -17.18 -2.00
N VAL A 149 15.93 -16.09 -2.30
CA VAL A 149 16.72 -15.34 -1.33
C VAL A 149 15.91 -14.17 -0.77
N VAL A 150 15.34 -13.34 -1.64
CA VAL A 150 14.68 -12.08 -1.26
C VAL A 150 13.39 -12.34 -0.48
N PHE A 151 12.53 -13.24 -0.95
CA PHE A 151 11.24 -13.52 -0.30
C PHE A 151 11.38 -13.92 1.17
N PRO A 152 12.12 -14.99 1.53
CA PRO A 152 12.21 -15.42 2.92
C PRO A 152 12.98 -14.42 3.80
N MET A 153 13.92 -13.66 3.23
CA MET A 153 14.59 -12.58 3.95
C MET A 153 13.58 -11.49 4.34
N CYS A 154 12.81 -10.99 3.38
CA CYS A 154 11.84 -9.93 3.62
C CYS A 154 10.72 -10.37 4.55
N ALA A 155 10.16 -11.57 4.33
CA ALA A 155 9.13 -12.12 5.20
C ALA A 155 9.56 -12.18 6.68
N ARG A 156 10.79 -12.63 6.95
CA ARG A 156 11.35 -12.65 8.32
C ARG A 156 11.55 -11.25 8.91
N LEU A 157 12.09 -10.31 8.12
CA LEU A 157 12.37 -8.95 8.59
C LEU A 157 11.10 -8.17 8.95
N THR A 158 9.96 -8.54 8.36
CA THR A 158 8.73 -7.75 8.45
C THR A 158 7.65 -8.42 9.28
N GLY A 159 7.87 -9.67 9.72
CA GLY A 159 6.93 -10.39 10.59
C GLY A 159 5.82 -11.12 9.84
N ILE A 160 6.05 -11.56 8.61
CA ILE A 160 5.17 -12.53 7.95
C ILE A 160 5.37 -13.89 8.64
N GLU A 161 4.39 -14.32 9.43
CA GLU A 161 4.48 -15.52 10.25
C GLU A 161 4.41 -16.81 9.40
N ASP A 162 3.49 -16.85 8.44
CA ASP A 162 3.29 -18.02 7.57
C ASP A 162 3.82 -17.76 6.15
N MET A 163 5.14 -17.89 6.01
CA MET A 163 5.81 -17.78 4.71
C MET A 163 5.33 -18.85 3.72
N GLN A 164 4.98 -20.04 4.21
CA GLN A 164 4.53 -21.13 3.34
C GLN A 164 3.16 -20.79 2.74
N ALA A 165 2.22 -20.28 3.53
CA ALA A 165 0.92 -19.85 3.03
C ALA A 165 1.04 -18.72 1.98
N VAL A 166 1.98 -17.78 2.14
CA VAL A 166 2.23 -16.74 1.14
C VAL A 166 2.78 -17.34 -0.16
N ASP A 167 3.74 -18.27 -0.09
CA ASP A 167 4.30 -18.95 -1.27
C ASP A 167 3.24 -19.79 -2.01
N GLU A 168 2.44 -20.56 -1.25
CA GLU A 168 1.33 -21.37 -1.78
C GLU A 168 0.26 -20.49 -2.42
N CYS A 169 -0.12 -19.39 -1.77
CA CYS A 169 -1.04 -18.41 -2.34
C CYS A 169 -0.50 -17.84 -3.66
N ALA A 170 0.76 -17.40 -3.69
CA ALA A 170 1.35 -16.72 -4.84
C ALA A 170 1.51 -17.65 -6.06
N ARG A 171 1.65 -18.96 -5.83
CA ARG A 171 1.76 -20.00 -6.87
C ARG A 171 0.43 -20.63 -7.26
N GLY A 172 -0.61 -20.44 -6.46
CA GLY A 172 -1.93 -21.06 -6.65
C GLY A 172 -2.97 -20.14 -7.26
N ASP A 173 -4.17 -20.69 -7.46
CA ASP A 173 -5.32 -19.99 -8.06
C ASP A 173 -5.70 -18.72 -7.31
N ARG A 174 -5.49 -18.69 -5.98
CA ARG A 174 -5.78 -17.51 -5.16
C ARG A 174 -4.91 -16.32 -5.58
N GLY A 175 -3.60 -16.52 -5.75
CA GLY A 175 -2.68 -15.48 -6.20
C GLY A 175 -3.03 -14.98 -7.59
N HIS A 176 -3.36 -15.89 -8.52
CA HIS A 176 -3.81 -15.52 -9.87
C HIS A 176 -5.11 -14.70 -9.85
N ALA A 177 -6.09 -15.08 -9.03
CA ALA A 177 -7.34 -14.33 -8.87
C ALA A 177 -7.10 -12.93 -8.27
N LEU A 178 -6.23 -12.82 -7.26
CA LEU A 178 -5.85 -11.54 -6.66
C LEU A 178 -5.16 -10.63 -7.68
N GLN A 179 -4.25 -11.18 -8.49
CA GLN A 179 -3.56 -10.46 -9.56
C GLN A 179 -4.53 -9.97 -10.63
N ALA A 180 -5.42 -10.83 -11.14
CA ALA A 180 -6.43 -10.43 -12.11
C ALA A 180 -7.32 -9.30 -11.58
N ALA A 181 -7.73 -9.38 -10.31
CA ALA A 181 -8.51 -8.33 -9.68
C ALA A 181 -7.71 -7.02 -9.53
N SER A 182 -6.41 -7.11 -9.23
CA SER A 182 -5.51 -5.96 -9.15
C SER A 182 -5.38 -5.26 -10.51
N TYR A 183 -5.16 -6.02 -11.58
CA TYR A 183 -5.05 -5.50 -12.94
C TYR A 183 -6.36 -4.88 -13.43
N ALA A 184 -7.51 -5.46 -13.07
CA ALA A 184 -8.80 -4.87 -13.38
C ALA A 184 -9.01 -3.50 -12.70
N ARG A 185 -8.55 -3.33 -11.44
CA ARG A 185 -8.61 -2.05 -10.73
C ARG A 185 -7.71 -1.00 -11.36
N THR A 186 -6.49 -1.36 -11.75
CA THR A 186 -5.57 -0.42 -12.41
C THR A 186 -6.01 -0.05 -13.82
N ALA A 187 -6.54 -1.02 -14.59
CA ALA A 187 -7.10 -0.77 -15.93
C ALA A 187 -8.25 0.26 -15.92
N ALA A 188 -9.13 0.20 -14.91
CA ALA A 188 -10.22 1.17 -14.74
C ALA A 188 -9.73 2.63 -14.50
N ARG A 189 -8.47 2.80 -14.10
CA ARG A 189 -7.83 4.09 -13.81
C ARG A 189 -6.69 4.45 -14.78
N ALA A 190 -6.50 3.69 -15.86
CA ALA A 190 -5.36 3.84 -16.77
C ALA A 190 -5.24 5.25 -17.40
N HIS A 191 -6.35 5.97 -17.54
CA HIS A 191 -6.38 7.34 -18.09
C HIS A 191 -5.67 8.39 -17.22
N TYR A 192 -5.42 8.10 -15.93
CA TYR A 192 -4.60 8.96 -15.06
C TYR A 192 -3.09 8.83 -15.30
N GLY A 193 -2.67 7.81 -16.07
CA GLY A 193 -1.28 7.64 -16.47
C GLY A 193 -0.50 6.69 -15.55
N PHE A 194 0.75 7.06 -15.26
CA PHE A 194 1.73 6.20 -14.58
C PHE A 194 1.80 6.55 -13.10
N ALA A 195 1.76 5.52 -12.25
CA ALA A 195 1.86 5.63 -10.79
C ALA A 195 0.80 6.54 -10.08
N PRO A 196 -0.47 6.57 -10.52
CA PRO A 196 -1.49 7.41 -9.89
C PRO A 196 -1.82 6.92 -8.48
N VAL A 197 -2.22 7.88 -7.65
CA VAL A 197 -2.66 7.65 -6.26
C VAL A 197 -4.06 8.19 -6.07
N PHE A 198 -4.89 7.46 -5.33
CA PHE A 198 -6.24 7.89 -4.98
C PHE A 198 -6.43 7.90 -3.48
N VAL A 199 -7.12 8.92 -2.97
CA VAL A 199 -7.57 9.01 -1.58
C VAL A 199 -9.09 9.11 -1.59
N GLN A 200 -9.78 8.18 -0.94
CA GLN A 200 -11.24 8.04 -1.00
C GLN A 200 -11.78 8.03 -2.45
N GLY A 201 -11.08 7.32 -3.34
CA GLY A 201 -11.42 7.22 -4.77
C GLY A 201 -11.17 8.48 -5.60
N GLN A 202 -10.68 9.57 -5.00
CA GLN A 202 -10.31 10.83 -5.67
C GLN A 202 -8.81 10.82 -6.01
N HIS A 203 -8.47 11.15 -7.25
CA HIS A 203 -7.07 11.23 -7.70
C HIS A 203 -6.34 12.36 -6.95
N VAL A 204 -5.13 12.08 -6.48
CA VAL A 204 -4.27 13.09 -5.84
C VAL A 204 -3.57 13.89 -6.93
N ASP A 205 -4.26 14.92 -7.43
CA ASP A 205 -3.78 15.78 -8.51
C ASP A 205 -2.34 16.27 -8.29
N LYS A 206 -1.56 16.33 -9.39
CA LYS A 206 -0.16 16.81 -9.46
C LYS A 206 0.89 15.92 -8.78
N ALA A 207 0.53 14.92 -7.98
CA ALA A 207 1.48 13.97 -7.43
C ALA A 207 2.29 13.29 -8.56
N ASP A 208 1.58 12.86 -9.61
CA ASP A 208 2.16 12.18 -10.78
C ASP A 208 3.04 13.12 -11.63
N ALA A 209 2.70 14.42 -11.67
CA ALA A 209 3.40 15.42 -12.46
C ALA A 209 4.73 15.84 -11.84
N ILE A 210 4.82 15.83 -10.51
CA ILE A 210 6.06 16.10 -9.77
C ILE A 210 7.05 14.96 -10.01
N TRP A 211 6.59 13.71 -9.91
CA TRP A 211 7.42 12.53 -10.09
C TRP A 211 8.16 12.50 -11.45
N ARG A 212 7.44 12.71 -12.56
CA ARG A 212 8.04 12.63 -13.91
C ARG A 212 9.14 13.67 -14.16
N LYS A 213 9.16 14.76 -13.38
CA LYS A 213 10.09 15.89 -13.56
C LYS A 213 11.20 15.90 -12.51
N THR A 214 10.88 15.50 -11.28
CA THR A 214 11.79 15.46 -10.14
C THR A 214 11.39 14.28 -9.26
N PRO A 215 12.19 13.19 -9.20
CA PRO A 215 11.92 12.07 -8.31
C PRO A 215 12.12 12.52 -6.85
N ASP A 216 11.11 13.15 -6.28
CA ASP A 216 11.12 13.73 -4.94
C ASP A 216 10.17 12.92 -4.04
N GLN A 217 10.75 11.92 -3.35
CA GLN A 217 10.08 11.06 -2.39
C GLN A 217 9.32 11.88 -1.34
N LEU A 218 9.99 12.92 -0.82
CA LEU A 218 9.49 13.72 0.30
C LEU A 218 8.24 14.47 -0.11
N ARG A 219 8.31 15.19 -1.23
CA ARG A 219 7.19 15.98 -1.73
C ARG A 219 6.01 15.11 -2.14
N TRP A 220 6.26 14.01 -2.85
CA TRP A 220 5.20 13.07 -3.23
C TRP A 220 4.51 12.48 -2.00
N GLY A 221 5.28 11.97 -1.03
CA GLY A 221 4.73 11.36 0.18
C GLY A 221 3.91 12.36 1.01
N LYS A 222 4.39 13.60 1.15
CA LYS A 222 3.68 14.67 1.85
C LYS A 222 2.37 15.06 1.18
N MET A 223 2.30 15.07 -0.15
CA MET A 223 1.05 15.35 -0.86
C MET A 223 -0.01 14.28 -0.62
N VAL A 224 0.38 13.01 -0.65
CA VAL A 224 -0.55 11.90 -0.37
C VAL A 224 -0.97 11.92 1.11
N LEU A 225 -0.02 12.14 2.03
CA LEU A 225 -0.32 12.28 3.46
C LEU A 225 -1.28 13.44 3.73
N ALA A 226 -1.06 14.61 3.12
CA ALA A 226 -1.94 15.76 3.24
C ALA A 226 -3.37 15.46 2.75
N ALA A 227 -3.49 14.76 1.62
CA ALA A 227 -4.79 14.33 1.09
C ALA A 227 -5.49 13.37 2.06
N ALA A 228 -4.78 12.38 2.62
CA ALA A 228 -5.32 11.46 3.60
C ALA A 228 -5.75 12.17 4.89
N CYS A 229 -4.92 13.06 5.43
CA CYS A 229 -5.23 13.88 6.60
C CYS A 229 -6.45 14.77 6.36
N LYS A 230 -6.58 15.38 5.19
CA LYS A 230 -7.79 16.14 4.83
C LYS A 230 -9.04 15.25 4.85
N SER A 231 -8.95 14.02 4.36
CA SER A 231 -10.05 13.05 4.38
C SER A 231 -10.40 12.55 5.78
N LEU A 232 -9.52 12.70 6.78
CA LEU A 232 -9.83 12.39 8.17
C LEU A 232 -10.72 13.44 8.85
N GLY A 233 -10.82 14.66 8.30
CA GLY A 233 -11.65 15.72 8.89
C GLY A 233 -11.24 16.06 10.32
N GLU A 234 -12.18 16.06 11.26
CA GLU A 234 -11.91 16.40 12.67
C GLU A 234 -10.94 15.42 13.35
N THR A 235 -10.94 14.15 12.93
CA THR A 235 -10.00 13.13 13.45
C THR A 235 -8.54 13.52 13.19
N ALA A 236 -8.26 14.27 12.12
CA ALA A 236 -6.91 14.70 11.80
C ALA A 236 -6.24 15.52 12.92
N LYS A 237 -7.02 16.28 13.71
CA LYS A 237 -6.50 17.14 14.79
C LYS A 237 -5.86 16.35 15.94
N SER A 238 -6.24 15.09 16.13
CA SER A 238 -5.63 14.19 17.11
C SER A 238 -4.52 13.31 16.52
N VAL A 239 -4.27 13.40 15.21
CA VAL A 239 -3.25 12.58 14.53
C VAL A 239 -2.01 13.44 14.30
N ARG A 240 -0.92 13.13 15.01
CA ARG A 240 0.34 13.90 14.93
C ARG A 240 0.88 14.00 13.50
N ALA A 241 0.78 12.95 12.71
CA ALA A 241 1.20 12.96 11.29
C ALA A 241 0.43 13.99 10.43
N CYS A 242 -0.72 14.47 10.90
CA CYS A 242 -1.53 15.48 10.24
C CYS A 242 -1.26 16.91 10.72
N ASP A 243 -0.25 17.13 11.56
CA ASP A 243 0.18 18.47 11.94
C ASP A 243 0.68 19.23 10.69
N ASP A 244 0.08 20.39 10.43
CA ASP A 244 0.40 21.25 9.28
C ASP A 244 1.88 21.61 9.22
N SER A 245 2.57 21.68 10.37
CA SER A 245 4.01 21.94 10.41
C SER A 245 4.82 20.78 9.83
N LEU A 246 4.40 19.52 9.99
CA LEU A 246 5.09 18.36 9.41
C LEU A 246 4.82 18.24 7.91
N ILE A 247 3.58 18.51 7.51
CA ILE A 247 3.15 18.45 6.11
C ILE A 247 3.77 19.59 5.28
N ASN A 248 3.81 20.82 5.81
CA ASN A 248 4.20 22.00 5.03
C ASN A 248 5.63 22.51 5.26
N ALA A 249 6.42 21.96 6.21
CA ALA A 249 7.78 22.46 6.53
C ALA A 249 8.84 22.37 5.40
N SER A 250 8.47 21.96 4.19
CA SER A 250 9.42 21.80 3.08
C SER A 250 8.85 22.16 1.70
N ALA A 251 7.80 23.00 1.66
CA ALA A 251 7.27 23.57 0.42
C ALA A 251 8.02 24.85 0.00
#